data_AF-A0A174T0I9-F1
#
_entry.id   AF-A0A174T0I9-F1
#
_cell.length_a   1.000
_cell.length_b   1.000
_cell.length_c   1.000
_cell.angle_alpha   90.00
_cell.angle_beta   90.00
_cell.angle_gamma   90.00
#
_symmetry.space_group_name_H-M   'P 1'
#
loop_
_entity.id
_entity.type
_entity.pdbx_description
1 polymer ?
#
loop_
_entity_poly.entity_id
_entity_poly.type
_entity_poly.pdbx_seq_one_letter_code
_entity_poly.pdbx_strand_id
1 'polypeptide(L)'
;MAKAVAAADCTPQAFFEELDREFHFTLDAAATEKSAKCAKYYTPETDGLSASWAGETVFCHPPADDVETWARKCYEESQQPGTAVVLLTAAKTETSYFHDYILGKSELRFLKGRLILVDEDGNKGGRPATGSLLAVYRGTAQQPEAPVKERPKGGNKELVLGLIRGQDMTANEITERLQATGYDIDRGTVSPCLTKLLADRLVENIGKRPCKVTGKNAIAWRAAIEGGAHHE
;
A
#
# COMPACT_ATOMS: atom_id res chain seq x y z
N MET A 1 19.19 9.13 28.46
CA MET A 1 19.47 10.55 28.18
C MET A 1 19.00 10.80 26.77
N ALA A 2 18.04 11.71 26.57
CA ALA A 2 17.58 12.07 25.24
C ALA A 2 18.76 12.66 24.46
N LYS A 3 19.11 12.06 23.32
CA LYS A 3 20.14 12.62 22.44
C LYS A 3 19.52 13.83 21.75
N ALA A 4 20.08 15.00 22.00
CA ALA A 4 19.73 16.24 21.34
C ALA A 4 20.03 16.13 19.84
N VAL A 5 19.11 16.63 19.00
CA VAL A 5 19.36 16.88 17.58
C VAL A 5 20.41 17.98 17.51
N ALA A 6 21.63 17.63 17.12
CA ALA A 6 22.66 18.64 16.91
C ALA A 6 22.28 19.51 15.71
N ALA A 7 22.22 20.82 15.97
CA ALA A 7 22.01 21.96 15.08
C ALA A 7 22.19 21.74 13.55
N ALA A 8 21.13 22.13 12.83
CA ALA A 8 21.10 22.67 11.45
C ALA A 8 21.47 21.74 10.27
N ASP A 9 20.47 20.96 9.84
CA ASP A 9 20.40 20.32 8.51
C ASP A 9 18.92 20.13 8.12
N CYS A 10 18.13 21.20 8.17
CA CYS A 10 16.69 21.16 7.87
C CYS A 10 16.42 21.05 6.36
N THR A 11 15.27 20.48 6.00
CA THR A 11 14.82 20.41 4.61
C THR A 11 14.40 21.81 4.11
N PRO A 12 14.89 22.27 2.94
CA PRO A 12 14.45 23.53 2.35
C PRO A 12 12.95 23.53 2.10
N GLN A 13 12.29 24.65 2.42
CA GLN A 13 10.84 24.76 2.32
C GLN A 13 10.30 24.44 0.92
N ALA A 14 10.90 25.01 -0.12
CA ALA A 14 10.47 24.76 -1.50
C ALA A 14 10.59 23.29 -1.92
N PHE A 15 11.61 22.58 -1.42
CA PHE A 15 11.77 21.14 -1.70
C PHE A 15 10.72 20.31 -0.97
N PHE A 16 10.43 20.63 0.29
CA PHE A 16 9.33 20.01 1.02
C PHE A 16 8.00 20.23 0.32
N GLU A 17 7.68 21.45 -0.11
CA GLU A 17 6.43 21.80 -0.80
C GLU A 17 6.25 21.07 -2.15
N GLU A 18 7.35 20.74 -2.85
CA GLU A 18 7.29 19.89 -4.04
C GLU A 18 6.82 18.48 -3.72
N LEU A 19 7.32 17.90 -2.62
CA LEU A 19 6.89 16.59 -2.16
C LEU A 19 5.48 16.64 -1.59
N ASP A 20 5.15 17.66 -0.80
CA ASP A 20 3.84 17.83 -0.17
C ASP A 20 2.71 17.98 -1.19
N ARG A 21 3.00 18.60 -2.35
CA ARG A 21 2.06 18.63 -3.49
C ARG A 21 1.72 17.25 -4.04
N GLU A 22 2.61 16.28 -3.92
CA GLU A 22 2.36 14.89 -4.34
C GLU A 22 1.77 14.03 -3.22
N PHE A 23 2.33 14.14 -2.02
CA PHE A 23 2.06 13.19 -0.93
C PHE A 23 1.02 13.70 0.07
N HIS A 24 0.80 15.02 0.16
CA HIS A 24 -0.11 15.64 1.12
C HIS A 24 0.21 15.20 2.56
N PHE A 25 1.38 15.57 3.05
CA PHE A 25 1.86 15.14 4.35
C PHE A 25 0.98 15.67 5.47
N THR A 26 0.69 14.79 6.41
CA THR A 26 -0.10 15.09 7.61
C THR A 26 0.77 15.12 8.87
N LEU A 27 1.96 14.49 8.82
CA LEU A 27 2.89 14.36 9.93
C LEU A 27 4.34 14.62 9.49
N ASP A 28 5.06 15.43 10.26
CA ASP A 28 6.53 15.53 10.22
C ASP A 28 7.13 14.78 11.42
N ALA A 29 7.69 13.61 11.17
CA ALA A 29 8.06 12.67 12.23
C ALA A 29 9.35 13.03 12.98
N ALA A 30 10.20 13.87 12.40
CA ALA A 30 11.53 14.18 12.93
C ALA A 30 11.84 15.67 12.74
N ALA A 31 11.30 16.51 13.61
CA ALA A 31 11.40 17.96 13.51
C ALA A 31 11.88 18.61 14.80
N THR A 32 12.00 19.92 14.77
CA THR A 32 11.98 20.83 15.92
C THR A 32 10.79 21.77 15.79
N GLU A 33 10.42 22.49 16.84
CA GLU A 33 9.32 23.47 16.76
C GLU A 33 9.51 24.50 15.63
N LYS A 34 10.76 24.87 15.32
CA LYS A 34 11.07 25.83 14.27
C LYS A 34 11.17 25.22 12.87
N SER A 35 11.60 23.97 12.76
CA SER A 35 11.86 23.31 11.48
C SER A 35 10.69 22.51 10.93
N ALA A 36 9.67 22.26 11.77
CA ALA A 36 8.49 21.48 11.44
C ALA A 36 7.84 21.91 10.12
N LYS A 37 7.57 20.91 9.28
CA LYS A 37 6.95 21.10 7.96
C LYS A 37 5.45 20.83 7.92
N CYS A 38 4.94 20.15 8.96
CA CYS A 38 3.53 19.82 9.13
C CYS A 38 3.00 20.43 10.43
N ALA A 39 1.67 20.61 10.52
CA ALA A 39 1.02 21.06 11.75
C ALA A 39 1.14 20.03 12.88
N LYS A 40 1.08 18.73 12.54
CA LYS A 40 1.41 17.63 13.45
C LYS A 40 2.88 17.27 13.24
N TYR A 41 3.66 17.28 14.32
CA TYR A 41 5.07 16.93 14.27
C TYR A 41 5.55 16.37 15.60
N TYR A 42 6.71 15.70 15.58
CA TYR A 42 7.41 15.29 16.78
C TYR A 42 8.77 15.98 16.89
N THR A 43 9.05 16.48 18.09
CA THR A 43 10.34 17.02 18.54
C THR A 43 11.17 15.97 19.28
N PRO A 44 12.46 16.24 19.57
CA PRO A 44 13.28 15.36 20.39
C PRO A 44 12.67 15.08 21.78
N GLU A 45 11.91 16.03 22.33
CA GLU A 45 11.24 15.92 23.63
C GLU A 45 9.99 15.04 23.56
N THR A 46 9.26 15.07 22.43
CA THR A 46 8.05 14.26 22.22
C THR A 46 8.32 12.89 21.59
N ASP A 47 9.58 12.63 21.21
CA ASP A 47 10.10 11.36 20.72
C ASP A 47 9.25 10.69 19.62
N GLY A 48 9.49 11.13 18.38
CA GLY A 48 8.84 10.57 17.20
C GLY A 48 9.08 9.07 17.00
N LEU A 49 10.15 8.48 17.54
CA LEU A 49 10.41 7.03 17.43
C LEU A 49 9.46 6.20 18.30
N SER A 50 9.00 6.75 19.43
CA SER A 50 8.09 6.08 20.35
C SER A 50 6.61 6.21 19.97
N ALA A 51 6.27 7.22 19.19
CA ALA A 51 4.89 7.51 18.80
C ALA A 51 4.41 6.65 17.62
N SER A 52 3.11 6.38 17.56
CA SER A 52 2.48 5.71 16.40
C SER A 52 2.25 6.69 15.25
N TRP A 53 2.46 6.23 14.02
CA TRP A 53 2.18 6.98 12.79
C TRP A 53 1.02 6.35 11.98
N ALA A 54 0.23 5.48 12.62
CA ALA A 54 -0.88 4.78 11.98
C ALA A 54 -1.90 5.76 11.36
N GLY A 55 -2.24 5.56 10.09
CA GLY A 55 -3.19 6.38 9.33
C GLY A 55 -2.67 7.73 8.83
N GLU A 56 -1.38 8.05 9.01
CA GLU A 56 -0.78 9.32 8.59
C GLU A 56 -0.03 9.20 7.26
N THR A 57 0.09 10.31 6.53
CA THR A 57 1.09 10.46 5.47
C THR A 57 2.29 11.21 6.02
N VAL A 58 3.38 10.49 6.20
CA VAL A 58 4.51 10.91 7.03
C VAL A 58 5.66 11.43 6.17
N PHE A 59 6.14 12.63 6.46
CA PHE A 59 7.46 13.10 6.08
C PHE A 59 8.45 12.77 7.19
N CYS A 60 9.59 12.19 6.84
CA CYS A 60 10.65 11.86 7.80
C CYS A 60 12.01 12.28 7.25
N HIS A 61 12.60 13.32 7.84
CA HIS A 61 13.99 13.71 7.61
C HIS A 61 14.77 13.61 8.93
N PRO A 62 15.28 12.42 9.28
CA PRO A 62 15.85 12.17 10.59
C PRO A 62 17.24 12.79 10.76
N PRO A 63 17.71 12.92 12.01
CA PRO A 63 19.10 13.27 12.30
C PRO A 63 20.08 12.31 11.60
N ALA A 64 21.18 12.86 11.07
CA ALA A 64 22.12 12.10 10.24
C ALA A 64 22.90 11.01 11.00
N ASP A 65 22.93 11.05 12.34
CA ASP A 65 23.67 10.14 13.22
C ASP A 65 22.89 8.88 13.62
N ASP A 66 21.57 8.80 13.35
CA ASP A 66 20.73 7.65 13.74
C ASP A 66 19.81 7.15 12.61
N VAL A 67 20.24 7.28 11.36
CA VAL A 67 19.43 6.93 10.18
C VAL A 67 18.92 5.47 10.20
N GLU A 68 19.69 4.53 10.76
CA GLU A 68 19.30 3.11 10.82
C GLU A 68 18.01 2.89 11.63
N THR A 69 17.94 3.48 12.82
CA THR A 69 16.76 3.35 13.70
C THR A 69 15.51 3.92 13.03
N TRP A 70 15.67 5.09 12.39
CA TRP A 70 14.59 5.74 11.66
C TRP A 70 14.19 4.99 10.39
N ALA A 71 15.13 4.43 9.63
CA ALA A 71 14.83 3.63 8.44
C ALA A 71 14.01 2.39 8.79
N ARG A 72 14.38 1.70 9.89
CA ARG A 72 13.58 0.58 10.42
C ARG A 72 12.17 1.05 10.78
N LYS A 73 12.03 2.16 11.52
CA LYS A 73 10.71 2.66 11.93
C LYS A 73 9.85 3.06 10.73
N CYS A 74 10.41 3.76 9.75
CA CYS A 74 9.71 4.11 8.51
C CYS A 74 9.15 2.87 7.82
N TYR A 75 9.95 1.80 7.73
CA TYR A 75 9.50 0.53 7.18
C TYR A 75 8.35 -0.08 8.01
N GLU A 76 8.52 -0.19 9.32
CA GLU A 76 7.52 -0.79 10.22
C GLU A 76 6.18 -0.03 10.24
N GLU A 77 6.22 1.30 10.37
CA GLU A 77 5.03 2.15 10.37
C GLU A 77 4.33 2.12 9.00
N SER A 78 5.07 2.04 7.90
CA SER A 78 4.47 1.90 6.56
C SER A 78 3.70 0.58 6.35
N GLN A 79 3.86 -0.40 7.23
CA GLN A 79 3.05 -1.62 7.18
C GLN A 79 1.66 -1.42 7.82
N GLN A 80 1.45 -0.32 8.54
CA GLN A 80 0.15 -0.01 9.13
C GLN A 80 -0.86 0.42 8.06
N PRO A 81 -2.15 0.08 8.22
CA PRO A 81 -3.19 0.45 7.26
C PRO A 81 -3.29 1.97 7.08
N GLY A 82 -3.24 2.42 5.83
CA GLY A 82 -3.37 3.85 5.51
C GLY A 82 -2.17 4.70 5.91
N THR A 83 -1.03 4.10 6.28
CA THR A 83 0.19 4.85 6.60
C THR A 83 1.16 4.89 5.44
N ALA A 84 1.35 6.06 4.85
CA ALA A 84 2.40 6.30 3.87
C ALA A 84 3.59 6.99 4.55
N VAL A 85 4.82 6.67 4.14
CA VAL A 85 6.04 7.27 4.70
C VAL A 85 6.98 7.67 3.59
N VAL A 86 7.49 8.90 3.64
CA VAL A 86 8.56 9.38 2.76
C VAL A 86 9.77 9.71 3.62
N LEU A 87 10.80 8.86 3.53
CA LEU A 87 12.07 9.05 4.20
C LEU A 87 13.04 9.79 3.27
N LEU A 88 13.50 10.96 3.68
CA LEU A 88 14.63 11.66 3.07
C LEU A 88 15.91 11.27 3.83
N THR A 89 16.89 10.71 3.12
CA THR A 89 18.16 10.29 3.75
C THR A 89 19.34 10.36 2.77
N ALA A 90 20.55 10.16 3.27
CA ALA A 90 21.73 9.98 2.44
C ALA A 90 21.66 8.65 1.67
N ALA A 91 22.08 8.65 0.41
CA ALA A 91 22.12 7.48 -0.46
C ALA A 91 23.31 6.54 -0.13
N LYS A 92 23.32 5.98 1.09
CA LYS A 92 24.34 5.03 1.58
C LYS A 92 23.93 3.59 1.28
N THR A 93 24.02 3.22 0.01
CA THR A 93 23.53 1.92 -0.50
C THR A 93 24.29 0.71 0.05
N GLU A 94 25.45 0.93 0.65
CA GLU A 94 26.33 -0.10 1.24
C GLU A 94 25.93 -0.54 2.66
N THR A 95 24.99 0.16 3.30
CA THR A 95 24.63 -0.05 4.70
C THR A 95 23.58 -1.16 4.88
N SER A 96 23.62 -1.86 6.02
CA SER A 96 22.63 -2.90 6.36
C SER A 96 21.20 -2.37 6.29
N TYR A 97 20.94 -1.21 6.92
CA TYR A 97 19.60 -0.63 6.95
C TYR A 97 19.04 -0.34 5.55
N PHE A 98 19.90 0.01 4.59
CA PHE A 98 19.46 0.21 3.21
C PHE A 98 18.95 -1.10 2.62
N HIS A 99 19.66 -2.20 2.82
CA HIS A 99 19.24 -3.51 2.32
C HIS A 99 18.03 -4.08 3.06
N ASP A 100 17.96 -3.91 4.38
CA ASP A 100 16.96 -4.56 5.22
C ASP A 100 15.59 -3.83 5.17
N TYR A 101 15.63 -2.50 5.12
CA TYR A 101 14.44 -1.65 5.31
C TYR A 101 14.07 -0.77 4.11
N ILE A 102 14.99 -0.51 3.18
CA ILE A 102 14.75 0.43 2.06
C ILE A 102 14.63 -0.32 0.73
N LEU A 103 15.65 -1.07 0.34
CA LEU A 103 15.78 -1.73 -0.96
C LEU A 103 14.71 -2.81 -1.14
N GLY A 104 13.91 -2.70 -2.20
CA GLY A 104 12.81 -3.63 -2.48
C GLY A 104 11.61 -3.50 -1.53
N LYS A 105 11.67 -2.58 -0.56
CA LYS A 105 10.57 -2.26 0.38
C LYS A 105 9.92 -0.90 0.10
N SER A 106 10.62 -0.04 -0.63
CA SER A 106 10.17 1.30 -1.00
C SER A 106 10.42 1.60 -2.48
N GLU A 107 9.66 2.56 -3.01
CA GLU A 107 9.99 3.24 -4.26
C GLU A 107 11.19 4.17 -4.00
N LEU A 108 12.27 4.02 -4.77
CA LEU A 108 13.48 4.80 -4.59
C LEU A 108 13.55 5.94 -5.61
N ARG A 109 13.76 7.18 -5.12
CA ARG A 109 14.03 8.34 -5.98
C ARG A 109 15.34 9.01 -5.59
N PHE A 110 16.30 8.97 -6.51
CA PHE A 110 17.57 9.66 -6.35
C PHE A 110 17.44 11.10 -6.86
N LEU A 111 17.94 12.06 -6.09
CA LEU A 111 17.92 13.46 -6.50
C LEU A 111 19.08 13.78 -7.45
N LYS A 112 18.82 14.58 -8.47
CA LYS A 112 19.88 15.12 -9.34
C LYS A 112 20.63 16.23 -8.60
N GLY A 113 21.89 15.95 -8.26
CA GLY A 113 22.73 16.87 -7.49
C GLY A 113 22.57 16.66 -5.98
N ARG A 114 23.18 17.55 -5.19
CA ARG A 114 23.14 17.48 -3.72
C ARG A 114 22.19 18.54 -3.19
N LEU A 115 21.24 18.10 -2.37
CA LEU A 115 20.32 18.99 -1.67
C LEU A 115 21.13 19.95 -0.80
N ILE A 116 20.82 21.25 -0.89
CA ILE A 116 21.40 22.27 -0.01
C ILE A 116 20.47 22.36 1.18
N LEU A 117 20.92 21.96 2.36
CA LEU A 117 20.12 22.01 3.57
C LEU A 117 20.07 23.45 4.11
N VAL A 118 19.17 23.70 5.04
CA VAL A 118 19.01 25.01 5.69
C VAL A 118 19.08 24.89 7.20
N ASP A 119 19.40 25.99 7.88
CA ASP A 119 19.21 26.05 9.33
C ASP A 119 17.71 26.26 9.69
N GLU A 120 17.41 26.34 10.97
CA GLU A 120 16.04 26.55 11.46
C GLU A 120 15.44 27.90 11.06
N ASP A 121 16.28 28.88 10.72
CA ASP A 121 15.85 30.20 10.26
C ASP A 121 15.75 30.26 8.72
N GLY A 122 16.01 29.15 8.02
CA GLY A 122 15.92 29.02 6.57
C GLY A 122 17.15 29.53 5.81
N ASN A 123 18.24 29.87 6.50
CA ASN A 123 19.48 30.28 5.84
C ASN A 123 20.20 29.05 5.27
N LYS A 124 20.93 29.26 4.17
CA LYS A 124 21.68 28.18 3.52
C LYS A 124 22.70 27.56 4.48
N GLY A 125 22.52 26.28 4.75
CA GLY A 125 23.41 25.46 5.56
C GLY A 125 24.33 24.59 4.71
N GLY A 126 24.61 23.41 5.23
CA GLY A 126 25.52 22.44 4.63
C GLY A 126 24.99 21.81 3.35
N ARG A 127 25.93 21.21 2.60
CA ARG A 127 25.61 20.23 1.56
C ARG A 127 26.10 18.88 2.06
N PRO A 128 25.24 17.86 2.18
CA PRO A 128 25.68 16.52 2.55
C PRO A 128 26.84 16.03 1.68
N ALA A 129 27.77 15.27 2.24
CA ALA A 129 28.88 14.71 1.46
C ALA A 129 28.38 13.70 0.42
N THR A 130 27.29 13.00 0.74
CA THR A 130 26.65 11.97 -0.10
C THR A 130 25.47 12.56 -0.87
N GLY A 131 25.07 11.90 -1.96
CA GLY A 131 23.79 12.19 -2.62
C GLY A 131 22.59 11.91 -1.70
N SER A 132 21.44 12.49 -2.03
CA SER A 132 20.20 12.29 -1.29
C SER A 132 19.30 11.26 -1.98
N LEU A 133 18.58 10.49 -1.18
CA LEU A 133 17.61 9.48 -1.57
C LEU A 133 16.28 9.79 -0.88
N LEU A 134 15.19 9.69 -1.65
CA LEU A 134 13.86 9.50 -1.10
C LEU A 134 13.49 8.02 -1.17
N ALA A 135 13.19 7.44 -0.01
CA ALA A 135 12.56 6.13 0.10
C ALA A 135 11.07 6.35 0.37
N VAL A 136 10.23 6.05 -0.62
CA VAL A 136 8.79 6.26 -0.59
C VAL A 136 8.09 4.93 -0.32
N TYR A 137 7.50 4.82 0.85
CA TYR A 137 6.66 3.70 1.26
C TYR A 137 5.20 4.15 1.11
N ARG A 138 4.47 3.63 0.13
CA ARG A 138 3.09 4.08 -0.15
C ARG A 138 2.03 3.51 0.81
N GLY A 139 2.48 2.87 1.90
CA GLY A 139 1.61 2.10 2.78
C GLY A 139 1.05 0.86 2.09
N THR A 140 0.53 -0.07 2.88
CA THR A 140 -0.52 -0.92 2.31
C THR A 140 -1.70 0.01 2.06
N ALA A 141 -2.06 0.19 0.79
CA ALA A 141 -3.19 1.04 0.44
C ALA A 141 -4.36 0.65 1.37
N GLN A 142 -4.96 1.63 2.05
CA GLN A 142 -6.38 1.51 2.29
C GLN A 142 -6.96 1.37 0.89
N GLN A 143 -7.25 0.13 0.48
CA GLN A 143 -8.35 -0.02 -0.44
C GLN A 143 -9.47 0.78 0.23
N PRO A 144 -10.07 1.79 -0.43
CA PRO A 144 -11.29 2.38 0.11
C PRO A 144 -12.12 1.17 0.51
N GLU A 145 -12.52 1.06 1.78
CA GLU A 145 -13.29 -0.09 2.22
C GLU A 145 -14.44 -0.19 1.24
N ALA A 146 -14.34 -1.15 0.31
CA ALA A 146 -15.40 -1.39 -0.63
C ALA A 146 -16.58 -1.68 0.29
N PRO A 147 -17.70 -0.95 0.18
CA PRO A 147 -18.81 -1.11 1.10
C PRO A 147 -19.02 -2.61 1.24
N VAL A 148 -18.81 -3.15 2.44
CA VAL A 148 -18.80 -4.60 2.68
C VAL A 148 -20.14 -5.07 2.14
N LYS A 149 -20.12 -5.64 0.94
CA LYS A 149 -21.36 -6.07 0.31
C LYS A 149 -21.84 -7.21 1.18
N GLU A 150 -22.93 -6.98 1.89
CA GLU A 150 -23.54 -8.01 2.71
C GLU A 150 -23.61 -9.29 1.87
N ARG A 151 -23.02 -10.35 2.40
CA ARG A 151 -23.03 -11.62 1.70
C ARG A 151 -24.50 -12.06 1.57
N PRO A 152 -24.97 -12.44 0.38
CA PRO A 152 -26.36 -12.85 0.20
C PRO A 152 -26.67 -14.06 1.09
N LYS A 153 -27.95 -14.24 1.44
CA LYS A 153 -28.39 -15.29 2.38
C LYS A 153 -27.96 -16.70 1.95
N GLY A 154 -27.85 -16.97 0.64
CA GLY A 154 -27.36 -18.23 0.06
C GLY A 154 -25.83 -18.36 0.00
N GLY A 155 -25.08 -17.38 0.53
CA GLY A 155 -23.63 -17.42 0.68
C GLY A 155 -22.89 -17.45 -0.67
N ASN A 156 -21.74 -18.14 -0.68
CA ASN A 156 -20.86 -18.22 -1.86
C ASN A 156 -21.54 -18.85 -3.08
N LYS A 157 -22.45 -19.80 -2.88
CA LYS A 157 -23.16 -20.46 -3.99
C LYS A 157 -23.99 -19.46 -4.78
N GLU A 158 -24.73 -18.61 -4.08
CA GLU A 158 -25.58 -17.59 -4.69
C GLU A 158 -24.76 -16.51 -5.40
N LEU A 159 -23.63 -16.10 -4.81
CA LEU A 159 -22.67 -15.20 -5.46
C LEU A 159 -22.12 -15.76 -6.77
N VAL A 160 -21.63 -17.01 -6.73
CA VAL A 160 -21.07 -17.69 -7.90
C VAL A 160 -22.14 -17.88 -8.98
N LEU A 161 -23.34 -18.38 -8.60
CA LEU A 161 -24.43 -18.59 -9.54
C LEU A 161 -24.90 -17.28 -10.17
N GLY A 162 -25.10 -16.24 -9.36
CA GLY A 162 -25.53 -14.92 -9.80
C GLY A 162 -24.55 -14.29 -10.80
N LEU A 163 -23.25 -14.50 -10.62
CA LEU A 163 -22.23 -13.95 -11.51
C LEU A 163 -22.21 -14.62 -12.89
N ILE A 164 -22.43 -15.94 -12.93
CA ILE A 164 -22.36 -16.75 -14.15
C ILE A 164 -23.68 -16.71 -14.93
N ARG A 165 -24.76 -16.17 -14.34
CA ARG A 165 -26.01 -15.92 -15.07
C ARG A 165 -25.74 -15.03 -16.28
N GLY A 166 -25.98 -15.57 -17.48
CA GLY A 166 -25.80 -14.87 -18.75
C GLY A 166 -24.38 -14.85 -19.32
N GLN A 167 -23.41 -15.53 -18.71
CA GLN A 167 -22.04 -15.59 -19.24
C GLN A 167 -21.28 -16.84 -18.82
N ASP A 168 -20.39 -17.29 -19.71
CA ASP A 168 -19.55 -18.45 -19.44
C ASP A 168 -18.24 -18.03 -18.78
N MET A 169 -17.95 -18.58 -17.59
CA MET A 169 -16.75 -18.19 -16.84
C MET A 169 -16.00 -19.39 -16.29
N THR A 170 -14.67 -19.30 -16.28
CA THR A 170 -13.78 -20.24 -15.58
C THR A 170 -13.72 -19.88 -14.10
N ALA A 171 -13.32 -20.83 -13.24
CA ALA A 171 -13.20 -20.59 -11.80
C ALA A 171 -12.26 -19.41 -11.45
N ASN A 172 -11.19 -19.21 -12.22
CA ASN A 172 -10.26 -18.10 -12.01
C ASN A 172 -10.88 -16.75 -12.41
N GLU A 173 -11.65 -16.69 -13.49
CA GLU A 173 -12.37 -15.47 -13.89
C GLU A 173 -13.48 -15.10 -12.90
N ILE A 174 -14.17 -16.11 -12.34
CA ILE A 174 -15.16 -15.91 -11.28
C ILE A 174 -14.49 -15.35 -10.03
N THR A 175 -13.36 -15.93 -9.63
CA THR A 175 -12.58 -15.48 -8.46
C THR A 175 -12.15 -14.03 -8.63
N GLU A 176 -11.50 -13.71 -9.76
CA GLU A 176 -11.03 -12.35 -10.04
C GLU A 176 -12.18 -11.34 -10.02
N ARG A 177 -13.32 -11.66 -10.64
CA ARG A 177 -14.45 -10.74 -10.70
C ARG A 177 -15.17 -10.58 -9.35
N LEU A 178 -15.22 -11.62 -8.51
CA LEU A 178 -15.74 -11.49 -7.15
C LEU A 178 -14.81 -10.63 -6.28
N GLN A 179 -13.50 -10.84 -6.38
CA GLN A 179 -12.50 -10.02 -5.70
C GLN A 179 -12.56 -8.55 -6.17
N ALA A 180 -12.65 -8.32 -7.48
CA ALA A 180 -12.79 -6.98 -8.07
C ALA A 180 -14.11 -6.28 -7.69
N THR A 181 -15.12 -7.02 -7.22
CA THR A 181 -16.41 -6.47 -6.75
C THR A 181 -16.50 -6.31 -5.24
N GLY A 182 -15.39 -6.56 -4.53
CA GLY A 182 -15.22 -6.33 -3.09
C GLY A 182 -15.44 -7.57 -2.21
N TYR A 183 -15.56 -8.76 -2.78
CA TYR A 183 -15.72 -9.99 -1.99
C TYR A 183 -14.38 -10.67 -1.70
N ASP A 184 -14.09 -10.91 -0.43
CA ASP A 184 -13.00 -11.78 -0.01
C ASP A 184 -13.38 -13.25 -0.23
N ILE A 185 -13.05 -13.76 -1.43
CA ILE A 185 -13.25 -15.14 -1.84
C ILE A 185 -12.12 -15.57 -2.77
N ASP A 186 -11.59 -16.77 -2.53
CA ASP A 186 -10.51 -17.34 -3.35
C ASP A 186 -11.00 -18.46 -4.28
N ARG A 187 -10.10 -18.89 -5.15
CA ARG A 187 -10.35 -20.00 -6.07
C ARG A 187 -10.56 -21.34 -5.35
N GLY A 188 -9.95 -21.51 -4.18
CA GLY A 188 -10.12 -22.68 -3.30
C GLY A 188 -11.54 -22.80 -2.76
N THR A 189 -12.27 -21.68 -2.72
CA THR A 189 -13.67 -21.58 -2.31
C THR A 189 -14.62 -21.64 -3.50
N VAL A 190 -14.29 -20.96 -4.60
CA VAL A 190 -15.09 -20.96 -5.84
C VAL A 190 -15.18 -22.35 -6.46
N SER A 191 -14.06 -23.09 -6.56
CA SER A 191 -14.06 -24.40 -7.24
C SER A 191 -15.00 -25.41 -6.56
N PRO A 192 -14.97 -25.59 -5.22
CA PRO A 192 -15.95 -26.42 -4.52
C PRO A 192 -17.39 -25.92 -4.65
N CYS A 193 -17.62 -24.60 -4.72
CA CYS A 193 -18.96 -24.06 -4.96
C CYS A 193 -19.50 -24.50 -6.32
N LEU A 194 -18.69 -24.44 -7.38
CA LEU A 194 -19.05 -24.90 -8.72
C LEU A 194 -19.34 -26.41 -8.74
N THR A 195 -18.55 -27.22 -8.05
CA THR A 195 -18.82 -28.66 -7.91
C THR A 195 -20.15 -28.94 -7.22
N LYS A 196 -20.47 -28.20 -6.15
CA LYS A 196 -21.77 -28.32 -5.46
C LYS A 196 -22.92 -27.87 -6.34
N LEU A 197 -22.79 -26.72 -7.02
CA LEU A 197 -23.81 -26.21 -7.95
C LEU A 197 -24.05 -27.16 -9.13
N LEU A 198 -23.01 -27.86 -9.60
CA LEU A 198 -23.13 -28.88 -10.64
C LEU A 198 -23.92 -30.08 -10.13
N ALA A 199 -23.65 -30.54 -8.90
CA ALA A 199 -24.41 -31.61 -8.26
C ALA A 199 -25.89 -31.22 -8.08
N ASP A 200 -26.14 -29.95 -7.77
CA ASP A 200 -27.48 -29.35 -7.65
C ASP A 200 -28.14 -29.06 -9.02
N ARG A 201 -27.45 -29.35 -10.14
CA ARG A 201 -27.88 -29.06 -11.54
C ARG A 201 -28.17 -27.58 -11.83
N LEU A 202 -27.53 -26.68 -11.09
CA LEU A 202 -27.67 -25.22 -11.26
C LEU A 202 -26.62 -24.63 -12.21
N VAL A 203 -25.55 -25.38 -12.51
CA VAL A 203 -24.54 -25.01 -13.50
C VAL A 203 -24.15 -26.21 -14.35
N GLU A 204 -23.57 -25.92 -15.51
CA GLU A 204 -23.07 -26.90 -16.48
C GLU A 204 -21.58 -26.66 -16.75
N ASN A 205 -20.86 -27.74 -17.02
CA ASN A 205 -19.50 -27.70 -17.57
C ASN A 205 -19.59 -27.69 -19.10
N ILE A 206 -19.16 -26.60 -19.72
CA ILE A 206 -19.27 -26.42 -21.18
C ILE A 206 -17.94 -26.68 -21.91
N GLY A 207 -16.99 -27.34 -21.25
CA GLY A 207 -15.68 -27.68 -21.79
C GLY A 207 -14.55 -26.73 -21.36
N LYS A 208 -13.35 -27.03 -21.84
CA LYS A 208 -12.15 -26.25 -21.53
C LYS A 208 -11.94 -25.15 -22.57
N ARG A 209 -11.59 -23.95 -22.10
CA ARG A 209 -11.12 -22.83 -22.94
C ARG A 209 -10.00 -22.06 -22.25
N PRO A 210 -9.23 -21.24 -22.96
CA PRO A 210 -8.28 -20.32 -22.34
C PRO A 210 -9.01 -19.39 -21.36
N CYS A 211 -8.50 -19.35 -20.14
CA CYS A 211 -8.93 -18.42 -19.11
C CYS A 211 -8.37 -17.03 -19.40
N LYS A 212 -9.21 -15.99 -19.40
CA LYS A 212 -8.82 -14.60 -19.68
C LYS A 212 -7.84 -14.03 -18.64
N VAL A 213 -7.88 -14.55 -17.41
CA VAL A 213 -7.00 -14.13 -16.31
C VAL A 213 -5.62 -14.78 -16.39
N THR A 214 -5.58 -16.09 -16.64
CA THR A 214 -4.34 -16.87 -16.50
C THR A 214 -3.73 -17.31 -17.82
N GLY A 215 -4.43 -17.14 -18.94
CA GLY A 215 -4.07 -17.68 -20.25
C GLY A 215 -4.14 -19.21 -20.37
N LYS A 216 -4.24 -19.94 -19.25
CA LYS A 216 -4.24 -21.41 -19.22
C LYS A 216 -5.62 -21.96 -19.57
N ASN A 217 -5.65 -23.14 -20.22
CA ASN A 217 -6.89 -23.86 -20.47
C ASN A 217 -7.53 -24.31 -19.14
N ALA A 218 -8.78 -23.88 -18.93
CA ALA A 218 -9.55 -24.21 -17.74
C ALA A 218 -11.01 -24.51 -18.14
N ILE A 219 -11.70 -25.27 -17.29
CA ILE A 219 -13.13 -25.54 -17.46
C ILE A 219 -13.91 -24.23 -17.36
N ALA A 220 -14.75 -23.96 -18.35
CA ALA A 220 -15.75 -22.92 -18.30
C ALA A 220 -17.09 -23.49 -17.79
N TRP A 221 -17.78 -22.67 -17.02
CA TRP A 221 -19.02 -22.97 -16.35
C TRP A 221 -20.10 -22.03 -16.84
N ARG A 222 -21.32 -22.55 -17.00
CA ARG A 222 -22.51 -21.81 -17.40
C ARG A 222 -23.62 -22.06 -16.39
N ALA A 223 -24.42 -21.04 -16.04
CA ALA A 223 -25.62 -21.25 -15.24
C ALA A 223 -26.69 -22.01 -16.06
N ALA A 224 -27.35 -22.98 -15.46
CA ALA A 224 -28.49 -23.66 -16.09
C ALA A 224 -29.63 -22.66 -16.31
N ILE A 225 -30.36 -22.80 -17.42
CA ILE A 225 -31.55 -21.97 -17.69
C ILE A 225 -32.64 -22.39 -16.70
N GLU A 226 -33.13 -21.47 -15.85
CA GLU A 226 -34.32 -21.72 -15.03
C GLU A 226 -35.47 -22.07 -15.97
N GLY A 227 -36.04 -23.27 -15.78
CA GLY A 227 -36.93 -23.91 -16.74
C GLY A 227 -38.04 -22.98 -17.26
N GLY A 228 -37.98 -22.70 -18.57
CA GLY A 228 -39.20 -22.43 -19.32
C GLY A 228 -40.11 -23.65 -19.16
N ALA A 229 -41.35 -23.40 -18.75
CA ALA A 229 -42.37 -24.41 -18.62
C ALA A 229 -42.42 -25.28 -19.89
N HIS A 230 -42.29 -26.59 -19.70
CA HIS A 230 -42.91 -27.54 -20.62
C HIS A 230 -44.41 -27.29 -20.54
N HIS A 231 -44.95 -26.59 -21.54
CA HIS A 231 -46.33 -26.76 -21.93
C HIS A 231 -46.35 -27.80 -23.04
N GLU A 232 -46.99 -28.94 -22.73
CA GLU A 232 -47.53 -29.88 -23.71
C GLU A 232 -48.43 -29.18 -24.74
#